data_AF-A0A1H7Q0I1-F1
#
_entry.id   AF-A0A1H7Q0I1-F1
#
_cell.length_a   1.000
_cell.length_b   1.000
_cell.length_c   1.000
_cell.angle_alpha   90.00
_cell.angle_beta   90.00
_cell.angle_gamma   90.00
#
_symmetry.space_group_name_H-M   'P 1'
#
loop_
_entity.id
_entity.type
_entity.pdbx_description
1 polymer ?
#
loop_
_entity_poly.entity_id
_entity_poly.type
_entity_poly.pdbx_seq_one_letter_code
_entity_poly.pdbx_strand_id
1 'polypeptide(L)'
;MNSPLKRVAVACLAMFALLMINVNWLQGVRAEELRSDNRNTRNYYERYAIERGRITASGKEILAQSVETKSNKFRFVRQYPEGRLYAHVTGFFSPESADAIEGAENKLLDGSSADLLLRRSIDLFTGEPTKGANVDLTIDPRAQKAAYEALKASGKRGAVVALNPKTGGILAMVSLPTYDPAELSGTDKGKVFTRYDQLAKDKNQPLLNRAIRQTYPPGSTFKVVTAAAYLEDDDSRDGQTIVDAPQRLPLPNTNISLPNYNGAACGSGKVPLVYALEKSCNTPFGKIAMELGYDKMREQTVKFGMGEQIGVPMSVVQSDFGPKEDQAALAMASIGQRSNRMTPLQMAMIAAGIANDGVVMKPYLVNKITDAKGDTVDEADPEELTDAVSTETAHKLRDMMVSVVNNGTANLAQVPGVQVAGKTGTAETSDGAPPHAWFISFAPAENPKVALAVIVESGAANVGAEATGGHTAAPIAKAVLEAILK
;
A
#
# COMPACT_ATOMS: atom_id res chain seq x y z
N MET A 1 -43.60 -53.83 37.33
CA MET A 1 -43.29 -53.17 36.03
C MET A 1 -42.67 -54.23 35.12
N ASN A 2 -43.26 -54.49 33.95
CA ASN A 2 -42.92 -55.62 33.09
C ASN A 2 -41.46 -55.47 32.58
N SER A 3 -40.56 -56.40 32.90
CA SER A 3 -39.13 -56.34 32.55
C SER A 3 -38.84 -56.07 31.05
N PRO A 4 -39.63 -56.61 30.09
CA PRO A 4 -39.49 -56.27 28.68
C PRO A 4 -39.73 -54.78 28.41
N LEU A 5 -40.79 -54.20 28.99
CA LEU A 5 -41.11 -52.76 28.86
C LEU A 5 -40.00 -51.87 29.42
N LYS A 6 -39.37 -52.27 30.53
CA LYS A 6 -38.24 -51.51 31.12
C LYS A 6 -37.01 -51.54 30.22
N ARG A 7 -36.71 -52.68 29.59
CA ARG A 7 -35.59 -52.80 28.63
C ARG A 7 -35.84 -51.98 27.37
N VAL A 8 -37.06 -51.99 26.84
CA VAL A 8 -37.45 -51.17 25.69
C VAL A 8 -37.35 -49.67 26.03
N ALA A 9 -37.86 -49.25 27.19
CA ALA A 9 -37.77 -47.84 27.62
C ALA A 9 -36.33 -47.36 27.78
N VAL A 10 -35.45 -48.18 28.37
CA VAL A 10 -34.02 -47.87 28.50
C VAL A 10 -33.34 -47.80 27.13
N ALA A 11 -33.66 -48.71 26.21
CA ALA A 11 -33.12 -48.68 24.85
C ALA A 11 -33.56 -47.40 24.10
N CYS A 12 -34.84 -47.01 24.22
CA CYS A 12 -35.33 -45.76 23.64
C CYS A 12 -34.65 -44.52 24.24
N LEU A 13 -34.50 -44.45 25.57
CA LEU A 13 -33.78 -43.35 26.24
C LEU A 13 -32.32 -43.26 25.80
N ALA A 14 -31.64 -44.40 25.65
CA ALA A 14 -30.27 -44.43 25.15
C ALA A 14 -30.19 -43.91 23.70
N MET A 15 -31.12 -44.29 22.83
CA MET A 15 -31.18 -43.76 21.46
C MET A 15 -31.45 -42.25 21.42
N PHE A 16 -32.35 -41.73 22.26
CA PHE A 16 -32.57 -40.29 22.39
C PHE A 16 -31.34 -39.54 22.89
N ALA A 17 -30.64 -40.08 23.90
CA ALA A 17 -29.40 -39.50 24.38
C ALA A 17 -28.33 -39.45 23.28
N LEU A 18 -28.17 -40.54 22.51
CA LEU A 18 -27.25 -40.58 21.37
C LEU A 18 -27.63 -39.57 20.28
N LEU A 19 -28.92 -39.40 19.98
CA LEU A 19 -29.39 -38.37 19.04
C LEU A 19 -29.10 -36.97 19.56
N MET A 20 -29.35 -36.68 20.83
CA MET A 20 -29.05 -35.37 21.43
C MET A 20 -27.54 -35.07 21.41
N ILE A 21 -26.70 -36.07 21.72
CA ILE A 21 -25.24 -35.93 21.61
C ILE A 21 -24.85 -35.64 20.16
N ASN A 22 -25.43 -36.36 19.20
CA ASN A 22 -25.14 -36.16 17.78
C ASN A 22 -25.55 -34.77 17.28
N VAL A 23 -26.74 -34.27 17.66
CA VAL A 23 -27.21 -32.93 17.29
C VAL A 23 -26.30 -31.85 17.90
N ASN A 24 -25.93 -31.98 19.18
CA ASN A 24 -25.01 -31.04 19.82
C ASN A 24 -23.60 -31.08 19.21
N TRP A 25 -23.12 -32.27 18.82
CA TRP A 25 -21.85 -32.40 18.10
C TRP A 25 -21.88 -31.69 16.75
N LEU A 26 -22.98 -31.85 16.00
CA LEU A 26 -23.18 -31.17 14.71
C LEU A 26 -23.29 -29.65 14.87
N GLN A 27 -23.99 -29.16 15.89
CA GLN A 27 -24.25 -27.73 16.11
C GLN A 27 -23.13 -26.99 16.85
N GLY A 28 -22.36 -27.67 17.70
CA GLY A 28 -21.31 -27.05 18.50
C GLY A 28 -19.91 -27.26 17.91
N VAL A 29 -19.60 -28.48 17.46
CA VAL A 29 -18.24 -28.85 17.04
C VAL A 29 -18.09 -28.76 15.52
N ARG A 30 -19.04 -29.32 14.75
CA ARG A 30 -18.98 -29.32 13.27
C ARG A 30 -19.69 -28.15 12.60
N ALA A 31 -20.28 -27.23 13.36
CA ALA A 31 -21.08 -26.16 12.77
C ALA A 31 -20.26 -25.27 11.82
N GLU A 32 -19.03 -24.91 12.20
CA GLU A 32 -18.17 -24.08 11.35
C GLU A 32 -17.66 -24.84 10.12
N GLU A 33 -17.34 -26.13 10.25
CA GLU A 33 -16.97 -26.99 9.12
C GLU A 33 -18.11 -27.12 8.11
N LEU A 34 -19.33 -27.40 8.57
CA LEU A 34 -20.53 -27.52 7.71
C LEU A 34 -20.96 -26.18 7.12
N ARG A 35 -20.73 -25.07 7.83
CA ARG A 35 -20.95 -23.72 7.34
C ARG A 35 -19.89 -23.31 6.33
N SER A 36 -18.66 -23.80 6.41
CA SER A 36 -17.60 -23.47 5.45
C SER A 36 -17.48 -24.45 4.27
N ASP A 37 -18.22 -25.56 4.27
CA ASP A 37 -18.22 -26.56 3.18
C ASP A 37 -18.70 -25.96 1.84
N ASN A 38 -17.91 -26.14 0.78
CA ASN A 38 -18.18 -25.61 -0.57
C ASN A 38 -19.50 -26.13 -1.20
N ARG A 39 -20.04 -27.25 -0.72
CA ARG A 39 -21.34 -27.80 -1.16
C ARG A 39 -22.53 -27.12 -0.49
N ASN A 40 -22.29 -26.33 0.56
CA ASN A 40 -23.34 -25.60 1.24
C ASN A 40 -23.80 -24.40 0.41
N THR A 41 -24.83 -24.61 -0.40
CA THR A 41 -25.43 -23.58 -1.25
C THR A 41 -26.23 -22.54 -0.46
N ARG A 42 -26.55 -22.78 0.83
CA ARG A 42 -27.28 -21.80 1.64
C ARG A 42 -26.46 -20.55 1.88
N ASN A 43 -25.19 -20.70 2.25
CA ASN A 43 -24.30 -19.54 2.45
C ASN A 43 -24.19 -18.72 1.16
N TYR A 44 -24.19 -19.39 0.00
CA TYR A 44 -24.14 -18.70 -1.28
C TYR A 44 -25.35 -17.77 -1.50
N TYR A 45 -26.56 -18.23 -1.21
CA TYR A 45 -27.76 -17.38 -1.33
C TYR A 45 -27.89 -16.39 -0.17
N GLU A 46 -27.55 -16.79 1.05
CA GLU A 46 -27.57 -15.93 2.25
C GLU A 46 -26.65 -14.71 2.10
N ARG A 47 -25.49 -14.87 1.43
CA ARG A 47 -24.58 -13.77 1.08
C ARG A 47 -25.23 -12.64 0.28
N TYR A 48 -26.28 -12.94 -0.50
CA TYR A 48 -27.03 -11.95 -1.27
C TYR A 48 -28.40 -11.64 -0.65
N ALA A 49 -28.73 -12.20 0.51
CA ALA A 49 -29.93 -11.87 1.28
C ALA A 49 -29.68 -10.69 2.24
N ILE A 50 -28.42 -10.48 2.62
CA ILE A 50 -27.97 -9.41 3.53
C ILE A 50 -27.67 -8.14 2.73
N GLU A 51 -28.16 -7.00 3.21
CA GLU A 51 -27.74 -5.69 2.72
C GLU A 51 -26.32 -5.41 3.24
N ARG A 52 -25.32 -5.84 2.47
CA ARG A 52 -23.91 -5.65 2.81
C ARG A 52 -23.61 -4.16 2.92
N GLY A 53 -22.91 -3.75 3.99
CA GLY A 53 -22.68 -2.34 4.30
C GLY A 53 -21.87 -1.60 3.24
N ARG A 54 -21.95 -0.28 3.23
CA ARG A 54 -21.30 0.57 2.21
C ARG A 54 -19.81 0.71 2.50
N ILE A 55 -19.02 0.85 1.45
CA ILE A 55 -17.63 1.32 1.54
C ILE A 55 -17.63 2.76 1.03
N THR A 56 -17.17 3.70 1.85
CA THR A 56 -17.13 5.12 1.51
C THR A 56 -15.72 5.69 1.62
N ALA A 57 -15.50 6.83 0.96
CA ALA A 57 -14.33 7.67 1.17
C ALA A 57 -14.76 9.05 1.68
N SER A 58 -14.05 9.57 2.69
CA SER A 58 -14.32 10.89 3.28
C SER A 58 -15.78 11.08 3.73
N GLY A 59 -16.45 10.00 4.16
CA GLY A 59 -17.83 9.95 4.64
C GLY A 59 -18.91 10.27 3.58
N LYS A 60 -18.55 10.44 2.31
CA LYS A 60 -19.46 10.98 1.28
C LYS A 60 -19.46 10.17 -0.01
N GLU A 61 -18.28 9.88 -0.55
CA GLU A 61 -18.16 9.20 -1.84
C GLU A 61 -18.43 7.71 -1.65
N ILE A 62 -19.38 7.14 -2.39
CA ILE A 62 -19.72 5.71 -2.29
C ILE A 62 -18.83 4.93 -3.25
N LEU A 63 -17.93 4.11 -2.70
CA LEU A 63 -17.02 3.27 -3.47
C LEU A 63 -17.61 1.90 -3.78
N ALA A 64 -18.36 1.34 -2.82
CA ALA A 64 -19.11 0.10 -3.00
C ALA A 64 -20.41 0.11 -2.20
N GLN A 65 -21.48 -0.42 -2.78
CA GLN A 65 -22.78 -0.53 -2.12
C GLN A 65 -23.58 -1.73 -2.60
N SER A 66 -24.52 -2.16 -1.75
CA SER A 66 -25.50 -3.19 -2.10
C SER A 66 -26.75 -2.54 -2.68
N VAL A 67 -27.23 -3.06 -3.80
CA VAL A 67 -28.46 -2.58 -4.44
C VAL A 67 -29.47 -3.71 -4.52
N GLU A 68 -30.70 -3.43 -4.11
CA GLU A 68 -31.78 -4.40 -4.14
C GLU A 68 -32.17 -4.72 -5.59
N THR A 69 -32.41 -6.00 -5.87
CA THR A 69 -32.84 -6.49 -7.18
C THR A 69 -34.29 -6.94 -7.15
N LYS A 70 -34.86 -7.14 -8.33
CA LYS A 70 -36.21 -7.73 -8.48
C LYS A 70 -36.21 -9.25 -8.31
N SER A 71 -35.06 -9.88 -8.04
CA SER A 71 -34.92 -11.33 -7.93
C SER A 71 -35.21 -11.81 -6.50
N ASN A 72 -36.09 -12.81 -6.37
CA ASN A 72 -36.33 -13.49 -5.10
C ASN A 72 -35.15 -14.38 -4.67
N LYS A 73 -34.19 -14.67 -5.58
CA LYS A 73 -33.02 -15.52 -5.29
C LYS A 73 -31.80 -14.75 -4.81
N PHE A 74 -31.62 -13.53 -5.31
CA PHE A 74 -30.48 -12.66 -5.01
C PHE A 74 -31.02 -11.29 -4.70
N ARG A 75 -31.43 -11.08 -3.45
CA ARG A 75 -32.12 -9.86 -3.05
C ARG A 75 -31.24 -8.63 -3.26
N PHE A 76 -29.95 -8.72 -2.92
CA PHE A 76 -28.99 -7.65 -3.12
C PHE A 76 -27.89 -8.08 -4.10
N VAL A 77 -27.34 -7.12 -4.84
CA VAL A 77 -26.12 -7.29 -5.64
C VAL A 77 -25.16 -6.15 -5.35
N ARG A 78 -23.85 -6.43 -5.46
CA ARG A 78 -22.81 -5.45 -5.16
C ARG A 78 -22.54 -4.56 -6.38
N GLN A 79 -22.47 -3.25 -6.17
CA GLN A 79 -22.14 -2.25 -7.19
C GLN A 79 -20.95 -1.39 -6.76
N TYR A 80 -20.21 -0.91 -7.75
CA TYR A 80 -19.02 -0.06 -7.58
C TYR A 80 -19.13 1.14 -8.55
N PRO A 81 -19.71 2.28 -8.12
CA PRO A 81 -20.01 3.43 -9.00
C PRO A 81 -18.82 3.98 -9.81
N GLU A 82 -17.58 3.78 -9.33
CA GLU A 82 -16.33 4.13 -10.03
C GLU A 82 -15.33 2.97 -9.94
N GLY A 83 -15.79 1.74 -10.22
CA GLY A 83 -15.09 0.49 -9.92
C GLY A 83 -13.60 0.47 -10.29
N ARG A 84 -13.23 0.92 -11.49
CA ARG A 84 -11.82 0.95 -11.94
C ARG A 84 -10.94 1.91 -11.15
N LEU A 85 -11.50 3.04 -10.70
CA LEU A 85 -10.75 4.05 -9.95
C LEU A 85 -10.33 3.55 -8.56
N TYR A 86 -11.15 2.67 -7.97
CA TYR A 86 -10.98 2.19 -6.61
C TYR A 86 -10.73 0.69 -6.49
N ALA A 87 -10.58 -0.04 -7.59
CA ALA A 87 -10.56 -1.52 -7.61
C ALA A 87 -9.54 -2.15 -6.64
N HIS A 88 -8.36 -1.54 -6.50
CA HIS A 88 -7.31 -2.05 -5.60
C HIS A 88 -7.46 -1.62 -4.14
N VAL A 89 -8.40 -0.71 -3.87
CA VAL A 89 -8.84 -0.28 -2.53
C VAL A 89 -10.04 -1.13 -2.11
N THR A 90 -11.12 -1.10 -2.90
CA THR A 90 -12.35 -1.85 -2.59
C THR A 90 -12.14 -3.35 -2.74
N GLY A 91 -11.39 -3.77 -3.76
CA GLY A 91 -11.41 -5.15 -4.22
C GLY A 91 -12.75 -5.47 -4.86
N PHE A 92 -13.15 -6.73 -4.76
CA PHE A 92 -14.44 -7.21 -5.24
C PHE A 92 -15.07 -8.14 -4.20
N PHE A 93 -16.39 -8.33 -4.31
CA PHE A 93 -17.17 -9.31 -3.57
C PHE A 93 -17.84 -10.25 -4.56
N SER A 94 -17.40 -11.50 -4.57
CA SER A 94 -17.85 -12.53 -5.50
C SER A 94 -18.65 -13.63 -4.78
N PRO A 95 -19.33 -14.52 -5.54
CA PRO A 95 -19.96 -15.72 -5.02
C PRO A 95 -19.15 -16.54 -4.01
N GLU A 96 -17.84 -16.64 -4.21
CA GLU A 96 -16.98 -17.60 -3.52
C GLU A 96 -15.76 -16.95 -2.88
N SER A 97 -15.51 -15.67 -3.13
CA SER A 97 -14.34 -14.95 -2.64
C SER A 97 -14.62 -13.46 -2.47
N ALA A 98 -13.76 -12.78 -1.72
CA ALA A 98 -13.69 -11.33 -1.67
C ALA A 98 -12.22 -10.92 -1.54
N ASP A 99 -11.88 -9.71 -1.97
CA ASP A 99 -10.50 -9.21 -1.98
C ASP A 99 -10.42 -7.78 -1.41
N ALA A 100 -9.23 -7.30 -1.09
CA ALA A 100 -8.95 -5.97 -0.52
C ALA A 100 -9.88 -5.62 0.66
N ILE A 101 -10.50 -4.43 0.70
CA ILE A 101 -11.42 -4.05 1.80
C ILE A 101 -12.65 -4.96 1.86
N GLU A 102 -13.20 -5.38 0.72
CA GLU A 102 -14.32 -6.34 0.70
C GLU A 102 -13.94 -7.67 1.40
N GLY A 103 -12.70 -8.12 1.25
CA GLY A 103 -12.19 -9.32 1.91
C GLY A 103 -11.80 -9.09 3.38
N ALA A 104 -11.01 -8.04 3.64
CA ALA A 104 -10.47 -7.71 4.95
C ALA A 104 -11.58 -7.41 5.96
N GLU A 105 -12.58 -6.62 5.55
CA GLU A 105 -13.68 -6.20 6.41
C GLU A 105 -14.95 -7.04 6.22
N ASN A 106 -14.81 -8.25 5.67
CA ASN A 106 -15.97 -9.05 5.25
C ASN A 106 -17.00 -9.25 6.37
N LYS A 107 -16.53 -9.56 7.59
CA LYS A 107 -17.40 -9.84 8.74
C LYS A 107 -18.15 -8.60 9.23
N LEU A 108 -17.58 -7.42 9.08
CA LEU A 108 -18.26 -6.16 9.41
C LEU A 108 -19.28 -5.84 8.31
N LEU A 109 -18.85 -5.94 7.06
CA LEU A 109 -19.66 -5.65 5.89
C LEU A 109 -20.87 -6.60 5.75
N ASP A 110 -20.77 -7.87 6.15
CA ASP A 110 -21.92 -8.81 6.18
C ASP A 110 -22.67 -8.86 7.52
N GLY A 111 -22.25 -8.06 8.51
CA GLY A 111 -22.90 -7.99 9.81
C GLY A 111 -22.59 -9.18 10.74
N SER A 112 -21.73 -10.11 10.34
CA SER A 112 -21.41 -11.30 11.13
C SER A 112 -20.37 -11.08 12.25
N SER A 113 -19.71 -9.91 12.30
CA SER A 113 -18.67 -9.60 13.29
C SER A 113 -19.14 -9.72 14.73
N ALA A 114 -18.26 -10.21 15.61
CA ALA A 114 -18.51 -10.29 17.05
C ALA A 114 -18.85 -8.91 17.65
N ASP A 115 -18.26 -7.85 17.12
CA ASP A 115 -18.48 -6.46 17.55
C ASP A 115 -19.94 -5.99 17.31
N LEU A 116 -20.67 -6.71 16.45
CA LEU A 116 -22.08 -6.47 16.14
C LEU A 116 -23.03 -7.43 16.89
N LEU A 117 -22.55 -8.28 17.82
CA LEU A 117 -23.37 -9.30 18.52
C LEU A 117 -24.54 -8.73 19.32
N LEU A 118 -24.30 -7.65 20.07
CA LEU A 118 -25.35 -6.98 20.85
C LEU A 118 -26.45 -6.45 19.93
N ARG A 119 -26.07 -5.84 18.79
CA ARG A 119 -27.03 -5.31 17.81
C ARG A 119 -27.79 -6.42 17.08
N ARG A 120 -27.11 -7.49 16.63
CA ARG A 120 -27.76 -8.67 16.04
C ARG A 120 -28.81 -9.30 16.97
N SER A 121 -28.54 -9.29 18.27
CA SER A 121 -29.51 -9.78 19.26
C SER A 121 -30.75 -8.89 19.29
N ILE A 122 -30.59 -7.57 19.29
CA ILE A 122 -31.70 -6.61 19.22
C ILE A 122 -32.49 -6.80 17.92
N ASP A 123 -31.83 -6.85 16.76
CA ASP A 123 -32.47 -7.02 15.46
C ASP A 123 -33.29 -8.33 15.38
N LEU A 124 -32.79 -9.41 15.99
CA LEU A 124 -33.50 -10.68 16.10
C LEU A 124 -34.78 -10.56 16.96
N PHE A 125 -34.74 -9.75 18.03
CA PHE A 125 -35.91 -9.49 18.88
C PHE A 125 -36.92 -8.53 18.23
N THR A 126 -36.45 -7.54 17.45
CA THR A 126 -37.30 -6.56 16.78
C THR A 126 -37.82 -7.02 15.41
N GLY A 127 -37.22 -8.06 14.84
CA GLY A 127 -37.53 -8.55 13.50
C GLY A 127 -36.96 -7.67 12.38
N GLU A 128 -36.03 -6.77 12.67
CA GLU A 128 -35.37 -5.96 11.64
C GLU A 128 -34.41 -6.83 10.80
N PRO A 129 -34.36 -6.66 9.47
CA PRO A 129 -33.44 -7.40 8.62
C PRO A 129 -31.99 -7.02 8.96
N THR A 130 -31.13 -8.02 9.15
CA THR A 130 -29.71 -7.80 9.48
C THR A 130 -29.01 -7.07 8.34
N LYS A 131 -28.35 -5.96 8.67
CA LYS A 131 -27.56 -5.14 7.74
C LYS A 131 -26.10 -5.12 8.16
N GLY A 132 -25.22 -4.97 7.17
CA GLY A 132 -23.79 -4.80 7.41
C GLY A 132 -23.42 -3.44 7.96
N ALA A 133 -22.29 -3.37 8.66
CA ALA A 133 -21.65 -2.11 9.03
C ALA A 133 -21.05 -1.43 7.80
N ASN A 134 -21.08 -0.09 7.78
CA ASN A 134 -20.40 0.71 6.77
C ASN A 134 -18.94 0.94 7.16
N VAL A 135 -18.06 0.94 6.17
CA VAL A 135 -16.62 1.15 6.32
C VAL A 135 -16.26 2.43 5.57
N ASP A 136 -15.84 3.46 6.31
CA ASP A 136 -15.31 4.70 5.75
C ASP A 136 -13.79 4.65 5.69
N LEU A 137 -13.24 5.02 4.54
CA LEU A 137 -11.81 4.97 4.25
C LEU A 137 -11.18 6.36 4.29
N THR A 138 -9.87 6.39 4.57
CA THR A 138 -9.03 7.60 4.58
C THR A 138 -8.81 8.24 3.21
N ILE A 139 -9.26 7.57 2.13
CA ILE A 139 -9.05 8.01 0.75
C ILE A 139 -9.66 9.42 0.54
N ASP A 140 -8.87 10.32 -0.04
CA ASP A 140 -9.37 11.58 -0.61
C ASP A 140 -9.74 11.32 -2.08
N PRO A 141 -11.02 11.43 -2.47
CA PRO A 141 -11.46 11.16 -3.84
C PRO A 141 -10.75 12.02 -4.90
N ARG A 142 -10.36 13.26 -4.57
CA ARG A 142 -9.64 14.16 -5.49
C ARG A 142 -8.21 13.65 -5.71
N ALA A 143 -7.53 13.25 -4.64
CA ALA A 143 -6.19 12.67 -4.72
C ALA A 143 -6.18 11.36 -5.51
N GLN A 144 -7.10 10.45 -5.22
CA GLN A 144 -7.23 9.18 -5.93
C GLN A 144 -7.48 9.40 -7.43
N LYS A 145 -8.42 10.28 -7.78
CA LYS A 145 -8.74 10.59 -9.18
C LYS A 145 -7.57 11.23 -9.92
N ALA A 146 -6.89 12.20 -9.30
CA ALA A 146 -5.72 12.84 -9.89
C ALA A 146 -4.58 11.83 -10.13
N ALA A 147 -4.30 10.97 -9.14
CA ALA A 147 -3.30 9.91 -9.26
C ALA A 147 -3.63 8.93 -10.39
N TYR A 148 -4.89 8.47 -10.46
CA TYR A 148 -5.35 7.54 -11.47
C TYR A 148 -5.29 8.12 -12.89
N GLU A 149 -5.85 9.31 -13.11
CA GLU A 149 -5.86 9.91 -14.44
C GLU A 149 -4.44 10.31 -14.90
N ALA A 150 -3.59 10.82 -14.01
CA ALA A 150 -2.21 11.15 -14.35
C ALA A 150 -1.38 9.91 -14.70
N LEU A 151 -1.49 8.82 -13.91
CA LEU A 151 -0.80 7.57 -14.21
C LEU A 151 -1.35 6.93 -15.49
N LYS A 152 -2.67 6.93 -15.69
CA LYS A 152 -3.33 6.41 -16.89
C LYS A 152 -2.92 7.18 -18.14
N ALA A 153 -2.87 8.52 -18.07
CA ALA A 153 -2.44 9.38 -19.17
C ALA A 153 -0.99 9.14 -19.58
N SER A 154 -0.14 8.65 -18.67
CA SER A 154 1.22 8.23 -19.03
C SER A 154 1.26 7.02 -19.97
N GLY A 155 0.15 6.26 -20.07
CA GLY A 155 0.05 5.01 -20.82
C GLY A 155 0.82 3.85 -20.19
N LYS A 156 1.42 4.06 -19.01
CA LYS A 156 2.36 3.15 -18.39
C LYS A 156 1.74 2.38 -17.21
N ARG A 157 2.36 1.24 -16.88
CA ARG A 157 2.05 0.46 -15.66
C ARG A 157 2.75 1.11 -14.47
N GLY A 158 2.18 1.01 -13.28
CA GLY A 158 2.75 1.62 -12.09
C GLY A 158 1.81 1.69 -10.92
N ALA A 159 2.20 2.46 -9.91
CA ALA A 159 1.40 2.73 -8.73
C ALA A 159 1.69 4.12 -8.17
N VAL A 160 0.70 4.66 -7.46
CA VAL A 160 0.81 5.90 -6.70
C VAL A 160 0.24 5.65 -5.31
N VAL A 161 0.99 6.01 -4.28
CA VAL A 161 0.51 6.04 -2.89
C VAL A 161 0.69 7.44 -2.36
N ALA A 162 -0.34 7.98 -1.71
CA ALA A 162 -0.29 9.24 -0.98
C ALA A 162 -0.77 9.01 0.46
N LEU A 163 -0.07 9.59 1.41
CA LEU A 163 -0.28 9.50 2.85
C LEU A 163 -0.45 10.90 3.44
N ASN A 164 -1.25 11.01 4.49
CA ASN A 164 -1.18 12.14 5.40
C ASN A 164 0.03 11.90 6.34
N PRO A 165 1.08 12.75 6.30
CA PRO A 165 2.30 12.51 7.07
C PRO A 165 2.10 12.46 8.58
N LYS A 166 1.12 13.23 9.09
CA LYS A 166 0.89 13.42 10.53
C LYS A 166 0.06 12.31 11.17
N THR A 167 -0.59 11.48 10.36
CA THR A 167 -1.49 10.43 10.85
C THR A 167 -1.16 9.06 10.28
N GLY A 168 -0.58 8.98 9.08
CA GLY A 168 -0.42 7.72 8.36
C GLY A 168 -1.64 7.33 7.51
N GLY A 169 -2.71 8.11 7.52
CA GLY A 169 -3.92 7.83 6.73
C GLY A 169 -3.60 7.81 5.23
N ILE A 170 -4.01 6.75 4.53
CA ILE A 170 -3.78 6.59 3.09
C ILE A 170 -4.79 7.44 2.31
N LEU A 171 -4.33 8.51 1.70
CA LEU A 171 -5.14 9.47 0.93
C LEU A 171 -5.39 8.99 -0.51
N ALA A 172 -4.44 8.25 -1.08
CA ALA A 172 -4.61 7.62 -2.38
C ALA A 172 -3.79 6.32 -2.46
N MET A 173 -4.35 5.31 -3.12
CA MET A 173 -3.67 4.05 -3.42
C MET A 173 -4.14 3.57 -4.80
N VAL A 174 -3.35 3.87 -5.82
CA VAL A 174 -3.62 3.56 -7.23
C VAL A 174 -2.63 2.53 -7.72
N SER A 175 -3.11 1.56 -8.49
CA SER A 175 -2.30 0.61 -9.25
C SER A 175 -2.86 0.51 -10.67
N LEU A 176 -1.98 0.57 -11.66
CA LEU A 176 -2.32 0.39 -13.08
C LEU A 176 -1.38 -0.63 -13.74
N PRO A 177 -1.90 -1.46 -14.66
CA PRO A 177 -3.29 -1.54 -15.13
C PRO A 177 -4.23 -2.08 -14.06
N THR A 178 -5.51 -1.76 -14.17
CA THR A 178 -6.55 -2.14 -13.20
C THR A 178 -7.68 -2.92 -13.87
N TYR A 179 -8.69 -3.31 -13.10
CA TYR A 179 -9.87 -4.05 -13.54
C TYR A 179 -11.14 -3.37 -13.02
N ASP A 180 -12.31 -3.81 -13.49
CA ASP A 180 -13.59 -3.39 -12.92
C ASP A 180 -14.12 -4.47 -11.96
N PRO A 181 -14.23 -4.20 -10.64
CA PRO A 181 -14.78 -5.12 -9.66
C PRO A 181 -16.19 -5.62 -9.97
N ALA A 182 -16.98 -4.85 -10.72
CA ALA A 182 -18.33 -5.25 -11.11
C ALA A 182 -18.32 -6.51 -11.99
N GLU A 183 -17.27 -6.72 -12.79
CA GLU A 183 -17.08 -7.90 -13.63
C GLU A 183 -16.88 -9.19 -12.80
N LEU A 184 -16.47 -9.05 -11.54
CA LEU A 184 -16.21 -10.15 -10.61
C LEU A 184 -17.29 -10.30 -9.53
N SER A 185 -18.29 -9.42 -9.52
CA SER A 185 -19.30 -9.35 -8.45
C SER A 185 -20.69 -9.85 -8.88
N GLY A 186 -20.77 -10.53 -10.02
CA GLY A 186 -22.01 -11.14 -10.53
C GLY A 186 -22.46 -12.38 -9.74
N THR A 187 -23.71 -12.80 -9.95
CA THR A 187 -24.33 -13.97 -9.29
C THR A 187 -24.23 -15.26 -10.11
N ASP A 188 -23.46 -15.26 -11.20
CA ASP A 188 -23.20 -16.44 -12.03
C ASP A 188 -21.77 -16.90 -11.76
N LYS A 189 -21.66 -17.97 -10.96
CA LYS A 189 -20.36 -18.54 -10.55
C LYS A 189 -19.45 -18.87 -11.74
N GLY A 190 -20.02 -19.45 -12.80
CA GLY A 190 -19.25 -19.86 -13.97
C GLY A 190 -18.68 -18.67 -14.75
N LYS A 191 -19.49 -17.61 -14.92
CA LYS A 191 -19.04 -16.38 -15.57
C LYS A 191 -18.00 -15.64 -14.74
N VAL A 192 -18.23 -15.50 -13.44
CA VAL A 192 -17.27 -14.84 -12.53
C VAL A 192 -15.94 -15.60 -12.50
N PHE A 193 -15.98 -16.92 -12.34
CA PHE A 193 -14.76 -17.74 -12.36
C PHE A 193 -13.98 -17.60 -13.66
N THR A 194 -14.67 -17.67 -14.81
CA THR A 194 -14.06 -17.53 -16.13
C THR A 194 -13.44 -16.14 -16.30
N ARG A 195 -14.12 -15.08 -15.84
CA ARG A 195 -13.59 -13.72 -15.92
C ARG A 195 -12.40 -13.50 -15.00
N TYR A 196 -12.44 -14.03 -13.78
CA TYR A 196 -11.32 -14.01 -12.86
C TYR A 196 -10.09 -14.71 -13.46
N ASP A 197 -10.27 -15.91 -14.03
CA ASP A 197 -9.19 -16.68 -14.67
C ASP A 197 -8.57 -15.91 -15.85
N GLN A 198 -9.38 -15.21 -16.66
CA GLN A 198 -8.87 -14.33 -17.72
C GLN A 198 -8.01 -13.19 -17.16
N LEU A 199 -8.46 -12.50 -16.11
CA LEU A 199 -7.72 -11.40 -15.49
C LEU A 199 -6.45 -11.89 -14.81
N ALA A 200 -6.49 -13.07 -14.18
CA ALA A 200 -5.34 -13.70 -13.52
C ALA A 200 -4.26 -14.16 -14.52
N LYS A 201 -4.66 -14.57 -15.73
CA LYS A 201 -3.74 -14.97 -16.82
C LYS A 201 -3.29 -13.81 -17.70
N ASP A 202 -3.84 -12.61 -17.51
CA ASP A 202 -3.45 -11.43 -18.29
C ASP A 202 -1.99 -11.05 -17.98
N LYS A 203 -1.18 -10.92 -19.03
CA LYS A 203 0.24 -10.57 -18.95
C LYS A 203 0.48 -9.20 -18.30
N ASN A 204 -0.52 -8.31 -18.36
CA ASN A 204 -0.48 -6.99 -17.74
C ASN A 204 -0.77 -7.01 -16.24
N GLN A 205 -1.21 -8.15 -15.69
CA GLN A 205 -1.49 -8.36 -14.27
C GLN A 205 -2.41 -7.26 -13.68
N PRO A 206 -3.64 -7.09 -14.21
CA PRO A 206 -4.56 -6.06 -13.76
C PRO A 206 -5.10 -6.30 -12.34
N LEU A 207 -5.06 -7.53 -11.81
CA LEU A 207 -5.45 -7.84 -10.43
C LEU A 207 -4.38 -7.45 -9.41
N LEU A 208 -3.13 -7.29 -9.83
CA LEU A 208 -2.02 -7.02 -8.92
C LEU A 208 -2.11 -5.60 -8.37
N ASN A 209 -2.25 -5.48 -7.04
CA ASN A 209 -2.07 -4.21 -6.36
C ASN A 209 -0.56 -3.90 -6.20
N ARG A 210 0.01 -3.21 -7.20
CA ARG A 210 1.42 -2.82 -7.24
C ARG A 210 1.85 -1.91 -6.09
N ALA A 211 0.91 -1.22 -5.44
CA ALA A 211 1.21 -0.32 -4.33
C ALA A 211 1.68 -1.06 -3.07
N ILE A 212 1.18 -2.28 -2.84
CA ILE A 212 1.42 -3.03 -1.60
C ILE A 212 1.82 -4.50 -1.80
N ARG A 213 1.65 -5.08 -2.99
CA ARG A 213 1.93 -6.51 -3.26
C ARG A 213 3.16 -6.75 -4.12
N GLN A 214 3.85 -5.69 -4.54
CA GLN A 214 5.07 -5.79 -5.34
C GLN A 214 6.16 -4.87 -4.79
N THR A 215 7.37 -5.40 -4.73
CA THR A 215 8.57 -4.62 -4.41
C THR A 215 9.36 -4.33 -5.68
N TYR A 216 10.03 -3.17 -5.72
CA TYR A 216 10.92 -2.78 -6.81
C TYR A 216 12.24 -2.25 -6.26
N PRO A 217 13.33 -2.25 -7.03
CA PRO A 217 14.49 -1.44 -6.67
C PRO A 217 14.08 0.04 -6.59
N PRO A 218 14.29 0.73 -5.45
CA PRO A 218 13.90 2.14 -5.30
C PRO A 218 14.80 3.09 -6.12
N GLY A 219 16.00 2.65 -6.49
CA GLY A 219 16.99 3.49 -7.15
C GLY A 219 17.31 4.75 -6.33
N SER A 220 17.57 5.86 -7.02
CA SER A 220 18.05 7.09 -6.38
C SER A 220 17.10 7.75 -5.37
N THR A 221 15.85 7.30 -5.19
CA THR A 221 15.03 7.73 -4.05
C THR A 221 15.60 7.23 -2.73
N PHE A 222 16.25 6.06 -2.71
CA PHE A 222 16.86 5.48 -1.52
C PHE A 222 18.07 6.26 -1.00
N LYS A 223 18.68 7.13 -1.82
CA LYS A 223 19.74 8.05 -1.38
C LYS A 223 19.29 8.99 -0.26
N VAL A 224 17.98 9.20 -0.12
CA VAL A 224 17.40 9.92 1.02
C VAL A 224 17.62 9.15 2.32
N VAL A 225 17.45 7.83 2.33
CA VAL A 225 17.74 6.96 3.49
C VAL A 225 19.25 6.93 3.77
N THR A 226 20.08 6.88 2.73
CA THR A 226 21.54 6.94 2.88
C THR A 226 22.01 8.29 3.42
N ALA A 227 21.40 9.41 2.99
CA ALA A 227 21.67 10.73 3.57
C ALA A 227 21.21 10.80 5.04
N ALA A 228 20.04 10.23 5.36
CA ALA A 228 19.54 10.16 6.72
C ALA A 228 20.51 9.43 7.65
N ALA A 229 20.98 8.24 7.26
CA ALA A 229 21.96 7.47 8.03
C ALA A 229 23.26 8.26 8.25
N TYR A 230 23.71 9.01 7.24
CA TYR A 230 24.95 9.78 7.29
C TYR A 230 24.86 11.00 8.19
N LEU A 231 23.70 11.67 8.22
CA LEU A 231 23.43 12.83 9.06
C LEU A 231 23.18 12.42 10.53
N GLU A 232 22.48 11.30 10.78
CA GLU A 232 22.27 10.79 12.14
C GLU A 232 23.54 10.24 12.80
N ASP A 233 24.53 9.84 12.00
CA ASP A 233 25.80 9.32 12.49
C ASP A 233 26.67 10.39 13.17
N ASP A 234 26.47 11.67 12.85
CA ASP A 234 27.30 12.79 13.28
C ASP A 234 26.52 14.10 13.13
N ASP A 235 26.10 14.66 14.28
CA ASP A 235 25.25 15.84 14.38
C ASP A 235 25.85 17.11 13.77
N SER A 236 27.19 17.17 13.66
CA SER A 236 27.90 18.28 13.02
C SER A 236 27.70 18.34 11.51
N ARG A 237 27.16 17.28 10.89
CA ARG A 237 26.92 17.20 9.45
C ARG A 237 25.61 17.88 9.06
N ASP A 238 25.60 18.40 7.85
CA ASP A 238 24.49 19.10 7.23
C ASP A 238 24.55 19.02 5.69
N GLY A 239 23.67 19.74 5.01
CA GLY A 239 23.68 19.80 3.53
C GLY A 239 24.96 20.41 2.93
N GLN A 240 25.71 21.22 3.68
CA GLN A 240 26.95 21.86 3.21
C GLN A 240 28.20 21.02 3.48
N THR A 241 28.08 19.96 4.26
CA THR A 241 29.14 19.00 4.52
C THR A 241 29.72 18.48 3.20
N ILE A 242 31.04 18.62 3.04
CA ILE A 242 31.74 18.25 1.81
C ILE A 242 31.98 16.75 1.79
N VAL A 243 31.45 16.09 0.77
CA VAL A 243 31.58 14.65 0.55
C VAL A 243 32.41 14.35 -0.69
N ASP A 244 33.10 13.21 -0.65
CA ASP A 244 33.88 12.72 -1.78
C ASP A 244 32.96 12.26 -2.92
N ALA A 245 33.24 12.76 -4.12
CA ALA A 245 32.42 12.57 -5.30
C ALA A 245 33.27 12.18 -6.52
N PRO A 246 34.06 11.09 -6.42
CA PRO A 246 34.92 10.68 -7.53
C PRO A 246 34.07 10.40 -8.78
N GLN A 247 34.59 10.63 -9.97
CA GLN A 247 33.84 10.40 -11.21
C GLN A 247 33.39 8.93 -11.35
N ARG A 248 34.24 8.02 -10.88
CA ARG A 248 33.95 6.59 -10.73
C ARG A 248 34.40 6.17 -9.34
N LEU A 249 33.56 5.45 -8.61
CA LEU A 249 33.92 4.87 -7.32
C LEU A 249 34.39 3.43 -7.56
N PRO A 250 35.68 3.09 -7.37
CA PRO A 250 36.14 1.71 -7.46
C PRO A 250 35.44 0.85 -6.41
N LEU A 251 34.86 -0.28 -6.84
CA LEU A 251 34.20 -1.19 -5.92
C LEU A 251 35.20 -2.24 -5.41
N PRO A 252 35.39 -2.38 -4.09
CA PRO A 252 36.37 -3.30 -3.51
C PRO A 252 36.18 -4.73 -4.01
N ASN A 253 37.29 -5.45 -4.20
CA ASN A 253 37.31 -6.86 -4.64
C ASN A 253 36.66 -7.11 -6.01
N THR A 254 36.53 -6.08 -6.85
CA THR A 254 36.04 -6.19 -8.23
C THR A 254 36.89 -5.36 -9.19
N ASN A 255 36.79 -5.64 -10.49
CA ASN A 255 37.34 -4.78 -11.55
C ASN A 255 36.32 -3.76 -12.06
N ILE A 256 35.22 -3.57 -11.33
CA ILE A 256 34.09 -2.71 -11.72
C ILE A 256 34.12 -1.47 -10.84
N SER A 257 33.66 -0.35 -11.38
CA SER A 257 33.43 0.88 -10.61
C SER A 257 31.98 1.31 -10.73
N LEU A 258 31.42 1.86 -9.66
CA LEU A 258 30.11 2.47 -9.68
C LEU A 258 30.22 3.83 -10.40
N PRO A 259 29.54 4.03 -11.55
CA PRO A 259 29.54 5.30 -12.25
C PRO A 259 28.43 6.23 -11.74
N ASN A 260 28.61 7.53 -11.93
CA ASN A 260 27.47 8.46 -11.94
C ASN A 260 26.63 8.28 -13.21
N TYR A 261 25.40 8.80 -13.19
CA TYR A 261 24.50 8.76 -14.35
C TYR A 261 25.19 9.29 -15.62
N ASN A 262 25.06 8.56 -16.74
CA ASN A 262 25.74 8.81 -18.02
C ASN A 262 27.27 8.99 -17.93
N GLY A 263 27.92 8.51 -16.87
CA GLY A 263 29.36 8.69 -16.66
C GLY A 263 29.80 10.12 -16.36
N ALA A 264 28.85 11.01 -16.05
CA ALA A 264 29.12 12.41 -15.76
C ALA A 264 29.96 12.60 -14.49
N ALA A 265 30.75 13.66 -14.44
CA ALA A 265 31.40 14.07 -13.20
C ALA A 265 30.36 14.64 -12.22
N CYS A 266 30.54 14.33 -10.93
CA CYS A 266 29.79 14.98 -9.87
C CYS A 266 30.61 16.16 -9.34
N GLY A 267 30.45 17.34 -9.95
CA GLY A 267 31.28 18.50 -9.65
C GLY A 267 32.76 18.22 -9.94
N SER A 268 33.65 18.67 -9.05
CA SER A 268 35.11 18.60 -9.20
C SER A 268 35.78 17.48 -8.38
N GLY A 269 35.02 16.46 -7.96
CA GLY A 269 35.54 15.32 -7.18
C GLY A 269 35.25 15.38 -5.68
N LYS A 270 34.86 16.56 -5.17
CA LYS A 270 34.28 16.80 -3.84
C LYS A 270 33.17 17.83 -3.97
N VAL A 271 32.04 17.62 -3.31
CA VAL A 271 30.87 18.51 -3.41
C VAL A 271 30.12 18.58 -2.07
N PRO A 272 29.32 19.63 -1.82
CA PRO A 272 28.35 19.63 -0.73
C PRO A 272 27.37 18.45 -0.84
N LEU A 273 26.97 17.86 0.28
CA LEU A 273 26.01 16.76 0.33
C LEU A 273 24.68 17.12 -0.35
N VAL A 274 24.20 18.36 -0.18
CA VAL A 274 23.00 18.88 -0.85
C VAL A 274 23.14 18.84 -2.37
N TYR A 275 24.32 19.21 -2.89
CA TYR A 275 24.60 19.16 -4.33
C TYR A 275 24.64 17.72 -4.83
N ALA A 276 25.25 16.81 -4.08
CA ALA A 276 25.26 15.39 -4.40
C ALA A 276 23.84 14.81 -4.49
N LEU A 277 22.94 15.18 -3.58
CA LEU A 277 21.54 14.75 -3.62
C LEU A 277 20.77 15.42 -4.77
N GLU A 278 20.97 16.73 -4.97
CA GLU A 278 20.35 17.55 -6.02
C GLU A 278 20.65 17.02 -7.43
N LYS A 279 21.94 16.79 -7.73
CA LYS A 279 22.38 16.20 -9.00
C LYS A 279 22.27 14.67 -9.01
N SER A 280 21.82 14.09 -7.90
CA SER A 280 21.60 12.65 -7.74
C SER A 280 22.83 11.83 -8.09
N CYS A 281 24.02 12.28 -7.69
CA CYS A 281 25.28 11.57 -7.91
C CYS A 281 25.24 10.20 -7.24
N ASN A 282 25.78 9.16 -7.86
CA ASN A 282 25.83 7.81 -7.29
C ASN A 282 27.05 7.66 -6.37
N THR A 283 28.20 8.19 -6.79
CA THR A 283 29.48 7.91 -6.17
C THR A 283 29.61 8.39 -4.72
N PRO A 284 29.08 9.56 -4.31
CA PRO A 284 29.12 9.97 -2.90
C PRO A 284 28.33 9.03 -2.00
N PHE A 285 27.12 8.63 -2.41
CA PHE A 285 26.24 7.78 -1.60
C PHE A 285 26.75 6.35 -1.47
N GLY A 286 27.30 5.79 -2.55
CA GLY A 286 27.98 4.50 -2.49
C GLY A 286 29.17 4.53 -1.52
N LYS A 287 29.95 5.61 -1.53
CA LYS A 287 31.09 5.78 -0.63
C LYS A 287 30.67 5.99 0.83
N ILE A 288 29.68 6.86 1.08
CA ILE A 288 29.08 7.07 2.41
C ILE A 288 28.63 5.75 3.01
N ALA A 289 27.92 4.91 2.25
CA ALA A 289 27.46 3.63 2.77
C ALA A 289 28.61 2.67 3.09
N MET A 290 29.68 2.67 2.30
CA MET A 290 30.88 1.89 2.60
C MET A 290 31.57 2.36 3.88
N GLU A 291 31.57 3.66 4.16
CA GLU A 291 32.12 4.26 5.38
C GLU A 291 31.26 3.94 6.62
N LEU A 292 29.93 4.04 6.50
CA LEU A 292 28.99 3.72 7.59
C LEU A 292 28.92 2.20 7.88
N GLY A 293 29.03 1.38 6.84
CA GLY A 293 28.89 -0.07 6.92
C GLY A 293 27.42 -0.55 6.87
N TYR A 294 27.27 -1.85 6.61
CA TYR A 294 25.95 -2.47 6.40
C TYR A 294 25.02 -2.34 7.60
N ASP A 295 25.55 -2.50 8.82
CA ASP A 295 24.73 -2.58 10.02
C ASP A 295 24.02 -1.24 10.29
N LYS A 296 24.71 -0.09 10.12
CA LYS A 296 24.11 1.25 10.22
C LYS A 296 23.08 1.52 9.11
N MET A 297 23.38 1.12 7.88
CA MET A 297 22.43 1.26 6.76
C MET A 297 21.16 0.43 6.96
N ARG A 298 21.30 -0.80 7.46
CA ARG A 298 20.17 -1.67 7.81
C ARG A 298 19.38 -1.08 8.98
N GLU A 299 20.06 -0.62 10.03
CA GLU A 299 19.42 0.02 11.19
C GLU A 299 18.57 1.22 10.75
N GLN A 300 19.13 2.14 9.95
CA GLN A 300 18.39 3.28 9.45
C GLN A 300 17.17 2.87 8.61
N THR A 301 17.30 1.81 7.81
CA THR A 301 16.20 1.27 7.02
C THR A 301 15.09 0.72 7.91
N VAL A 302 15.43 0.02 8.99
CA VAL A 302 14.45 -0.48 9.98
C VAL A 302 13.76 0.67 10.70
N LYS A 303 14.48 1.73 11.06
CA LYS A 303 13.91 2.94 11.68
C LYS A 303 12.89 3.65 10.78
N PHE A 304 12.95 3.47 9.46
CA PHE A 304 11.93 3.95 8.52
C PHE A 304 10.73 2.99 8.33
N GLY A 305 10.67 1.87 9.04
CA GLY A 305 9.56 0.91 8.98
C GLY A 305 9.72 -0.20 7.92
N MET A 306 10.95 -0.53 7.54
CA MET A 306 11.27 -1.62 6.62
C MET A 306 11.88 -2.83 7.35
N GLY A 307 11.82 -4.01 6.73
CA GLY A 307 12.34 -5.25 7.33
C GLY A 307 11.31 -6.06 8.11
N GLU A 308 10.11 -5.52 8.35
CA GLU A 308 8.96 -6.25 8.89
C GLU A 308 7.75 -6.14 7.95
N GLN A 309 6.87 -7.15 8.02
CA GLN A 309 5.62 -7.14 7.28
C GLN A 309 4.57 -6.30 8.02
N ILE A 310 4.00 -5.31 7.32
CA ILE A 310 2.90 -4.47 7.82
C ILE A 310 1.58 -4.80 7.13
N GLY A 311 0.46 -4.24 7.62
CA GLY A 311 -0.88 -4.43 7.05
C GLY A 311 -1.72 -3.15 7.05
N VAL A 312 -2.57 -2.95 6.02
CA VAL A 312 -3.31 -1.69 5.79
C VAL A 312 -4.73 -1.80 5.21
N PRO A 313 -5.70 -2.54 5.78
CA PRO A 313 -5.67 -3.79 6.58
C PRO A 313 -5.25 -5.02 5.74
N MET A 314 -5.00 -4.83 4.44
CA MET A 314 -4.41 -5.85 3.58
C MET A 314 -2.94 -6.06 3.92
N SER A 315 -2.46 -7.29 3.87
CA SER A 315 -1.04 -7.61 3.99
C SER A 315 -0.20 -6.86 2.94
N VAL A 316 0.86 -6.20 3.38
CA VAL A 316 1.86 -5.55 2.53
C VAL A 316 3.04 -6.51 2.37
N VAL A 317 3.56 -6.67 1.15
CA VAL A 317 4.78 -7.45 0.93
C VAL A 317 5.95 -6.73 1.60
N GLN A 318 6.79 -7.48 2.30
CA GLN A 318 7.90 -6.91 3.06
C GLN A 318 8.92 -6.23 2.13
N SER A 319 9.19 -4.96 2.38
CA SER A 319 10.38 -4.28 1.84
C SER A 319 11.63 -4.63 2.65
N ASP A 320 12.77 -4.77 1.98
CA ASP A 320 14.04 -5.13 2.59
C ASP A 320 15.21 -4.40 1.91
N PHE A 321 16.20 -4.00 2.70
CA PHE A 321 17.48 -3.47 2.20
C PHE A 321 18.30 -4.55 1.48
N GLY A 322 18.08 -5.81 1.83
CA GLY A 322 18.81 -6.98 1.35
C GLY A 322 19.74 -7.56 2.43
N PRO A 323 20.29 -8.77 2.20
CA PRO A 323 21.18 -9.43 3.14
C PRO A 323 22.53 -8.71 3.26
N LYS A 324 23.29 -9.03 4.32
CA LYS A 324 24.67 -8.56 4.49
C LYS A 324 25.57 -9.24 3.45
N GLU A 325 26.01 -8.48 2.47
CA GLU A 325 26.94 -8.89 1.41
C GLU A 325 28.28 -8.15 1.56
N ASP A 326 29.09 -8.10 0.51
CA ASP A 326 30.34 -7.36 0.48
C ASP A 326 30.15 -5.84 0.33
N GLN A 327 31.26 -5.09 0.40
CA GLN A 327 31.27 -3.63 0.27
C GLN A 327 30.79 -3.14 -1.11
N ALA A 328 31.00 -3.92 -2.17
CA ALA A 328 30.54 -3.58 -3.51
C ALA A 328 29.00 -3.66 -3.59
N ALA A 329 28.42 -4.71 -3.03
CA ALA A 329 26.98 -4.89 -2.90
C ALA A 329 26.35 -3.81 -2.00
N LEU A 330 27.00 -3.46 -0.88
CA LEU A 330 26.55 -2.37 0.00
C LEU A 330 26.50 -1.02 -0.73
N ALA A 331 27.55 -0.68 -1.48
CA ALA A 331 27.59 0.55 -2.27
C ALA A 331 26.43 0.62 -3.27
N MET A 332 26.11 -0.50 -3.96
CA MET A 332 24.97 -0.56 -4.89
C MET A 332 23.61 -0.54 -4.17
N ALA A 333 23.46 -1.25 -3.06
CA ALA A 333 22.23 -1.27 -2.26
C ALA A 333 21.88 0.12 -1.71
N SER A 334 22.89 0.91 -1.32
CA SER A 334 22.73 2.28 -0.80
C SER A 334 22.25 3.31 -1.82
N ILE A 335 22.34 3.01 -3.11
CA ILE A 335 21.75 3.82 -4.18
C ILE A 335 20.45 3.21 -4.71
N GLY A 336 19.89 2.23 -3.98
CA GLY A 336 18.62 1.59 -4.29
C GLY A 336 18.68 0.51 -5.36
N GLN A 337 19.85 -0.09 -5.59
CA GLN A 337 20.06 -1.18 -6.56
C GLN A 337 20.33 -2.52 -5.86
N ARG A 338 20.80 -3.52 -6.61
CA ARG A 338 21.18 -4.85 -6.10
C ARG A 338 20.02 -5.54 -5.37
N SER A 339 20.14 -5.78 -4.08
CA SER A 339 19.19 -6.54 -3.25
C SER A 339 18.10 -5.66 -2.62
N ASN A 340 18.24 -4.33 -2.70
CA ASN A 340 17.32 -3.37 -2.10
C ASN A 340 15.96 -3.39 -2.84
N ARG A 341 14.87 -3.69 -2.12
CA ARG A 341 13.53 -3.89 -2.68
C ARG A 341 12.49 -3.22 -1.79
N MET A 342 11.74 -2.28 -2.38
CA MET A 342 10.77 -1.43 -1.67
C MET A 342 9.40 -1.45 -2.33
N THR A 343 8.33 -1.46 -1.53
CA THR A 343 6.97 -1.20 -2.01
C THR A 343 6.73 0.31 -2.19
N PRO A 344 5.82 0.72 -3.09
CA PRO A 344 5.41 2.12 -3.19
C PRO A 344 4.87 2.69 -1.88
N LEU A 345 4.11 1.91 -1.10
CA LEU A 345 3.64 2.33 0.22
C LEU A 345 4.81 2.66 1.16
N GLN A 346 5.80 1.78 1.29
CA GLN A 346 6.93 2.03 2.20
C GLN A 346 7.86 3.14 1.69
N MET A 347 7.97 3.35 0.38
CA MET A 347 8.63 4.55 -0.15
C MET A 347 7.87 5.85 0.19
N ALA A 348 6.54 5.81 0.23
CA ALA A 348 5.73 6.95 0.70
C ALA A 348 5.89 7.16 2.20
N MET A 349 6.05 6.10 3.00
CA MET A 349 6.34 6.18 4.43
C MET A 349 7.68 6.86 4.71
N ILE A 350 8.73 6.59 3.92
CA ILE A 350 10.02 7.31 4.05
C ILE A 350 9.82 8.81 3.87
N ALA A 351 9.10 9.22 2.82
CA ALA A 351 8.80 10.63 2.59
C ALA A 351 7.93 11.22 3.71
N ALA A 352 6.96 10.45 4.20
CA ALA A 352 6.07 10.85 5.30
C ALA A 352 6.84 11.05 6.62
N GLY A 353 7.79 10.16 6.96
CA GLY A 353 8.59 10.29 8.17
C GLY A 353 9.45 11.56 8.18
N ILE A 354 10.08 11.88 7.05
CA ILE A 354 10.85 13.14 6.92
C ILE A 354 9.92 14.35 7.00
N ALA A 355 8.73 14.25 6.40
CA ALA A 355 7.70 15.29 6.43
C ALA A 355 7.05 15.47 7.81
N ASN A 356 7.22 14.50 8.71
CA ASN A 356 6.63 14.48 10.05
C ASN A 356 7.73 14.51 11.11
N ASP A 357 8.71 15.40 10.91
CA ASP A 357 9.77 15.70 11.87
C ASP A 357 10.60 14.50 12.35
N GLY A 358 10.68 13.45 11.52
CA GLY A 358 11.41 12.22 11.78
C GLY A 358 10.55 11.05 12.23
N VAL A 359 9.28 11.27 12.60
CA VAL A 359 8.37 10.23 13.10
C VAL A 359 7.63 9.57 11.95
N VAL A 360 7.77 8.26 11.80
CA VAL A 360 7.01 7.48 10.81
C VAL A 360 5.71 7.02 11.45
N MET A 361 4.58 7.44 10.90
CA MET A 361 3.26 6.98 11.33
C MET A 361 2.93 5.59 10.77
N LYS A 362 2.22 4.77 11.54
CA LYS A 362 1.68 3.50 11.08
C LYS A 362 0.60 3.76 10.03
N PRO A 363 0.76 3.28 8.79
CA PRO A 363 -0.22 3.57 7.75
C PRO A 363 -1.54 2.84 8.02
N TYR A 364 -2.66 3.48 7.71
CA TYR A 364 -3.98 2.88 7.85
C TYR A 364 -4.92 3.35 6.74
N LEU A 365 -5.92 2.51 6.42
CA LEU A 365 -6.87 2.76 5.32
C LEU A 365 -8.31 2.92 5.82
N VAL A 366 -8.70 2.22 6.88
CA VAL A 366 -10.03 2.31 7.49
C VAL A 366 -10.02 3.48 8.48
N ASN A 367 -10.81 4.51 8.19
CA ASN A 367 -10.92 5.70 9.02
C ASN A 367 -11.97 5.51 10.12
N LYS A 368 -13.12 4.94 9.77
CA LYS A 368 -14.25 4.82 10.69
C LYS A 368 -15.17 3.67 10.25
N ILE A 369 -15.65 2.91 11.22
CA ILE A 369 -16.69 1.90 11.01
C ILE A 369 -17.95 2.38 11.70
N THR A 370 -19.05 2.42 10.96
CA THR A 370 -20.37 2.75 11.49
C THR A 370 -21.32 1.61 11.28
N ASP A 371 -22.30 1.46 12.15
CA ASP A 371 -23.36 0.50 11.92
C ASP A 371 -24.32 0.97 10.81
N ALA A 372 -25.39 0.21 10.56
CA ALA A 372 -26.38 0.58 9.55
C ALA A 372 -27.20 1.84 9.90
N LYS A 373 -27.25 2.24 11.17
CA LYS A 373 -27.95 3.43 11.67
C LYS A 373 -27.04 4.68 11.69
N GLY A 374 -25.74 4.49 11.50
CA GLY A 374 -24.73 5.54 11.46
C GLY A 374 -23.99 5.75 12.79
N ASP A 375 -24.26 4.92 13.80
CA ASP A 375 -23.53 4.96 15.07
C ASP A 375 -22.11 4.47 14.87
N THR A 376 -21.15 5.10 15.54
CA THR A 376 -19.74 4.68 15.49
C THR A 376 -19.57 3.35 16.22
N VAL A 377 -18.97 2.38 15.53
CA VAL A 377 -18.57 1.08 16.08
C VAL A 377 -17.08 1.09 16.41
N ASP A 378 -16.29 1.63 15.49
CA ASP A 378 -14.84 1.76 15.62
C ASP A 378 -14.38 3.00 14.84
N GLU A 379 -13.27 3.61 15.25
CA GLU A 379 -12.69 4.81 14.65
C GLU A 379 -11.18 4.76 14.77
N ALA A 380 -10.49 5.16 13.71
CA ALA A 380 -9.05 5.08 13.67
C ALA A 380 -8.42 5.99 14.73
N ASP A 381 -7.47 5.43 15.47
CA ASP A 381 -6.57 6.14 16.37
C ASP A 381 -5.17 6.11 15.75
N PRO A 382 -4.68 7.22 15.14
CA PRO A 382 -3.37 7.24 14.50
C PRO A 382 -2.23 6.93 15.47
N GLU A 383 -1.42 5.92 15.12
CA GLU A 383 -0.29 5.46 15.94
C GLU A 383 1.06 5.78 15.27
N GLU A 384 2.04 6.15 16.08
CA GLU A 384 3.44 6.21 15.67
C GLU A 384 3.97 4.78 15.46
N LEU A 385 4.70 4.56 14.37
CA LEU A 385 5.35 3.28 14.08
C LEU A 385 6.77 3.27 14.64
N THR A 386 7.57 4.26 14.28
CA THR A 386 8.99 4.38 14.63
C THR A 386 9.48 5.82 14.56
N ASP A 387 10.54 6.12 15.29
CA ASP A 387 11.37 7.32 15.08
C ASP A 387 12.48 7.01 14.08
N ALA A 388 12.38 7.60 12.88
CA ALA A 388 13.35 7.36 11.81
C ALA A 388 14.65 8.13 12.00
N VAL A 389 14.53 9.42 12.29
CA VAL A 389 15.64 10.37 12.44
C VAL A 389 15.26 11.43 13.47
N SER A 390 16.25 12.16 13.98
CA SER A 390 15.96 13.38 14.76
C SER A 390 15.22 14.43 13.93
N THR A 391 14.47 15.31 14.61
CA THR A 391 13.80 16.46 13.97
C THR A 391 14.78 17.36 13.21
N GLU A 392 15.98 17.56 13.75
CA GLU A 392 17.02 18.34 13.08
C GLU A 392 17.46 17.69 11.77
N THR A 393 17.70 16.38 11.76
CA THR A 393 18.01 15.65 10.52
C THR A 393 16.84 15.65 9.54
N ALA A 394 15.60 15.53 10.02
CA ALA A 394 14.41 15.63 9.17
C ALA A 394 14.35 17.00 8.45
N HIS A 395 14.66 18.09 9.17
CA HIS A 395 14.70 19.44 8.61
C HIS A 395 15.84 19.62 7.61
N LYS A 396 17.06 19.13 7.93
CA LYS A 396 18.20 19.11 7.00
C LYS A 396 17.83 18.37 5.71
N LEU A 397 17.21 17.19 5.81
CA LEU A 397 16.76 16.39 4.67
C LEU A 397 15.64 17.08 3.87
N ARG A 398 14.66 17.69 4.55
CA ARG A 398 13.61 18.49 3.91
C ARG A 398 14.22 19.56 3.01
N ASP A 399 15.13 20.36 3.54
CA ASP A 399 15.73 21.48 2.81
C ASP A 399 16.55 20.97 1.60
N MET A 400 17.29 19.87 1.77
CA MET A 400 17.99 19.21 0.68
C MET A 400 17.04 18.68 -0.40
N MET A 401 15.91 18.06 -0.01
CA MET A 401 14.88 17.58 -0.93
C MET A 401 14.12 18.73 -1.63
N VAL A 402 13.98 19.88 -0.99
CA VAL A 402 13.49 21.11 -1.64
C VAL A 402 14.48 21.58 -2.71
N SER A 403 15.80 21.54 -2.43
CA SER A 403 16.82 21.90 -3.44
C SER A 403 16.77 20.96 -4.66
N VAL A 404 16.52 19.67 -4.47
CA VAL A 404 16.35 18.71 -5.57
C VAL A 404 15.22 19.14 -6.52
N VAL A 405 14.11 19.64 -5.99
CA VAL A 405 12.98 20.13 -6.78
C VAL A 405 13.29 21.48 -7.43
N ASN A 406 13.91 22.41 -6.72
CA ASN A 406 14.13 23.76 -7.24
C ASN A 406 15.30 23.87 -8.22
N ASN A 407 16.37 23.14 -7.97
CA ASN A 407 17.66 23.31 -8.64
C ASN A 407 18.17 22.01 -9.31
N GLY A 408 17.48 20.90 -9.07
CA GLY A 408 17.93 19.56 -9.41
C GLY A 408 17.05 18.83 -10.43
N THR A 409 17.06 17.51 -10.30
CA THR A 409 16.44 16.59 -11.25
C THR A 409 14.91 16.50 -11.16
N ALA A 410 14.29 17.20 -10.20
CA ALA A 410 12.85 17.11 -9.91
C ALA A 410 12.06 18.39 -10.23
N ASN A 411 12.59 19.28 -11.06
CA ASN A 411 11.94 20.56 -11.41
C ASN A 411 10.50 20.44 -11.93
N LEU A 412 10.17 19.35 -12.63
CA LEU A 412 8.80 19.10 -13.12
C LEU A 412 7.78 18.78 -12.01
N ALA A 413 8.23 18.56 -10.77
CA ALA A 413 7.36 18.41 -9.60
C ALA A 413 6.86 19.76 -9.03
N GLN A 414 7.40 20.90 -9.48
CA GLN A 414 7.08 22.20 -8.89
C GLN A 414 5.59 22.55 -9.02
N VAL A 415 5.00 22.93 -7.89
CA VAL A 415 3.63 23.43 -7.78
C VAL A 415 3.67 24.94 -7.53
N PRO A 416 3.05 25.78 -8.38
CA PRO A 416 3.03 27.23 -8.16
C PRO A 416 2.46 27.60 -6.78
N GLY A 417 3.20 28.41 -6.02
CA GLY A 417 2.80 28.87 -4.69
C GLY A 417 3.00 27.86 -3.55
N VAL A 418 3.55 26.68 -3.83
CA VAL A 418 3.78 25.63 -2.83
C VAL A 418 5.23 25.18 -2.90
N GLN A 419 5.92 25.18 -1.75
CA GLN A 419 7.24 24.60 -1.64
C GLN A 419 7.14 23.07 -1.60
N VAL A 420 7.71 22.40 -2.59
CA VAL A 420 7.67 20.93 -2.72
C VAL A 420 9.04 20.37 -2.38
N ALA A 421 9.08 19.37 -1.50
CA ALA A 421 10.26 18.55 -1.26
C ALA A 421 10.12 17.24 -2.04
N GLY A 422 11.18 16.75 -2.67
CA GLY A 422 11.11 15.47 -3.36
C GLY A 422 12.44 14.91 -3.83
N LYS A 423 12.40 13.65 -4.27
CA LYS A 423 13.54 12.97 -4.86
C LYS A 423 13.09 12.08 -6.00
N THR A 424 13.76 12.20 -7.15
CA THR A 424 13.62 11.27 -8.28
C THR A 424 14.44 10.01 -8.07
N GLY A 425 13.95 8.90 -8.61
CA GLY A 425 14.68 7.66 -8.75
C GLY A 425 14.59 7.14 -10.18
N THR A 426 15.69 6.56 -10.63
CA THR A 426 15.73 5.75 -11.85
C THR A 426 16.40 4.46 -11.41
N ALA A 427 15.70 3.33 -11.53
CA ALA A 427 16.22 2.04 -11.11
C ALA A 427 16.37 1.12 -12.33
N GLU A 428 17.59 0.66 -12.56
CA GLU A 428 17.90 -0.25 -13.67
C GLU A 428 17.24 -1.61 -13.40
N THR A 429 16.80 -2.28 -14.47
CA THR A 429 16.10 -3.56 -14.36
C THR A 429 16.95 -4.70 -14.90
N SER A 430 17.01 -4.84 -16.22
CA SER A 430 17.93 -5.73 -16.92
C SER A 430 18.66 -4.96 -18.02
N ASP A 431 19.82 -5.45 -18.45
CA ASP A 431 20.61 -4.80 -19.50
C ASP A 431 19.77 -4.54 -20.76
N GLY A 432 19.75 -3.29 -21.20
CA GLY A 432 18.99 -2.84 -22.38
C GLY A 432 17.49 -2.65 -22.16
N ALA A 433 16.93 -2.99 -20.99
CA ALA A 433 15.54 -2.69 -20.67
C ALA A 433 15.40 -1.26 -20.12
N PRO A 434 14.28 -0.57 -20.38
CA PRO A 434 14.01 0.72 -19.75
C PRO A 434 14.07 0.60 -18.21
N PRO A 435 14.47 1.65 -17.50
CA PRO A 435 14.46 1.64 -16.05
C PRO A 435 13.04 1.83 -15.49
N HIS A 436 12.89 1.54 -14.20
CA HIS A 436 11.76 2.02 -13.41
C HIS A 436 11.94 3.50 -13.07
N ALA A 437 10.87 4.28 -13.21
CA ALA A 437 10.85 5.69 -12.87
C ALA A 437 10.15 5.88 -11.52
N TRP A 438 10.89 6.40 -10.54
CA TRP A 438 10.42 6.66 -9.19
C TRP A 438 10.38 8.16 -8.89
N PHE A 439 9.45 8.55 -8.03
CA PHE A 439 9.49 9.84 -7.36
C PHE A 439 8.86 9.72 -5.97
N ILE A 440 9.55 10.24 -4.95
CA ILE A 440 8.98 10.44 -3.62
C ILE A 440 8.92 11.93 -3.33
N SER A 441 7.89 12.37 -2.62
CA SER A 441 7.69 13.80 -2.35
C SER A 441 6.77 14.05 -1.18
N PHE A 442 6.87 15.23 -0.60
CA PHE A 442 5.89 15.76 0.31
C PHE A 442 5.73 17.27 0.14
N ALA A 443 4.55 17.78 0.45
CA ALA A 443 4.25 19.21 0.37
C ALA A 443 3.06 19.63 1.25
N PRO A 444 2.95 20.92 1.59
CA PRO A 444 4.02 21.93 1.53
C PRO A 444 5.19 21.54 2.45
N ALA A 445 6.44 21.84 2.08
CA ALA A 445 7.62 21.33 2.79
C ALA A 445 7.63 21.67 4.29
N GLU A 446 7.26 22.90 4.67
CA GLU A 446 7.25 23.37 6.07
C GLU A 446 6.05 22.91 6.91
N ASN A 447 4.90 22.64 6.29
CA ASN A 447 3.73 22.11 7.01
C ASN A 447 3.05 21.03 6.16
N PRO A 448 3.68 19.84 6.05
CA PRO A 448 3.26 18.84 5.10
C PRO A 448 1.83 18.37 5.35
N LYS A 449 1.05 18.32 4.27
CA LYS A 449 -0.33 17.78 4.26
C LYS A 449 -0.42 16.45 3.54
N VAL A 450 0.51 16.21 2.62
CA VAL A 450 0.62 14.98 1.85
C VAL A 450 2.09 14.62 1.66
N ALA A 451 2.39 13.34 1.84
CA ALA A 451 3.59 12.68 1.34
C ALA A 451 3.18 11.58 0.37
N LEU A 452 3.97 11.30 -0.66
CA LEU A 452 3.62 10.34 -1.69
C LEU A 452 4.83 9.64 -2.28
N ALA A 453 4.56 8.51 -2.92
CA ALA A 453 5.46 7.84 -3.83
C ALA A 453 4.76 7.47 -5.13
N VAL A 454 5.47 7.62 -6.24
CA VAL A 454 5.06 7.22 -7.58
C VAL A 454 6.10 6.26 -8.12
N ILE A 455 5.64 5.11 -8.61
CA ILE A 455 6.42 4.20 -9.45
C ILE A 455 5.77 4.06 -10.81
N VAL A 456 6.58 4.16 -11.85
CA VAL A 456 6.20 3.81 -13.21
C VAL A 456 7.14 2.73 -13.70
N GLU A 457 6.57 1.57 -13.99
CA GLU A 457 7.32 0.38 -14.38
C GLU A 457 7.98 0.54 -15.75
N SER A 458 9.04 -0.24 -15.95
CA SER A 458 9.80 -0.28 -17.19
C SER A 458 8.97 -0.87 -18.33
N GLY A 459 9.32 -0.47 -19.56
CA GLY A 459 8.77 -1.08 -20.78
C GLY A 459 7.31 -0.73 -21.10
N ALA A 460 6.71 0.22 -20.40
CA ALA A 460 5.28 0.49 -20.51
C ALA A 460 4.89 1.54 -21.58
N ALA A 461 5.81 1.92 -22.49
CA ALA A 461 5.56 2.54 -23.80
C ALA A 461 6.89 2.66 -24.58
N ASN A 462 6.84 2.80 -25.91
CA ASN A 462 7.99 3.02 -26.83
C ASN A 462 8.66 4.39 -26.64
N VAL A 463 9.12 4.69 -25.44
CA VAL A 463 9.97 5.86 -25.18
C VAL A 463 11.30 5.28 -24.71
N GLY A 464 12.38 5.61 -25.42
CA GLY A 464 13.71 5.03 -25.20
C GLY A 464 14.31 5.36 -23.83
N ALA A 465 15.64 5.46 -23.77
CA ALA A 465 16.42 5.70 -22.54
C ALA A 465 16.07 7.00 -21.74
N GLU A 466 15.06 7.76 -22.15
CA GLU A 466 14.59 9.01 -21.54
C GLU A 466 13.56 8.84 -20.41
N ALA A 467 13.16 7.61 -20.07
CA ALA A 467 12.24 7.30 -18.96
C ALA A 467 12.90 7.51 -17.58
N THR A 468 13.21 8.75 -17.23
CA THR A 468 13.72 9.12 -15.90
C THR A 468 12.57 9.40 -14.92
N GLY A 469 12.83 9.22 -13.62
CA GLY A 469 11.89 9.61 -12.55
C GLY A 469 11.39 11.05 -12.68
N GLY A 470 12.27 11.98 -13.05
CA GLY A 470 11.94 13.40 -13.21
C GLY A 470 10.96 13.70 -14.34
N HIS A 471 11.04 13.01 -15.47
CA HIS A 471 10.17 13.28 -16.62
C HIS A 471 8.86 12.50 -16.59
N THR A 472 8.85 11.32 -15.95
CA THR A 472 7.66 10.45 -15.94
C THR A 472 6.91 10.47 -14.61
N ALA A 473 7.61 10.28 -13.48
CA ALA A 473 6.96 10.12 -12.17
C ALA A 473 6.68 11.46 -11.47
N ALA A 474 7.54 12.46 -11.64
CA ALA A 474 7.37 13.77 -11.01
C ALA A 474 6.12 14.54 -11.45
N PRO A 475 5.72 14.56 -12.76
CA PRO A 475 4.48 15.20 -13.18
C PRO A 475 3.21 14.51 -12.62
N ILE A 476 3.25 13.18 -12.45
CA ILE A 476 2.15 12.43 -11.82
C ILE A 476 2.01 12.85 -10.36
N ALA A 477 3.12 12.94 -9.63
CA ALA A 477 3.12 13.44 -8.26
C ALA A 477 2.59 14.87 -8.17
N LYS A 478 3.03 15.76 -9.06
CA LYS A 478 2.55 17.14 -9.14
C LYS A 478 1.02 17.19 -9.25
N ALA A 479 0.41 16.37 -10.11
CA ALA A 479 -1.05 16.32 -10.25
C ALA A 479 -1.76 15.96 -8.94
N VAL A 480 -1.20 15.03 -8.16
CA VAL A 480 -1.73 14.65 -6.83
C VAL A 480 -1.55 15.79 -5.83
N LEU A 481 -0.38 16.41 -5.79
CA LEU A 481 -0.12 17.56 -4.91
C LEU A 481 -1.07 18.72 -5.20
N GLU A 482 -1.30 19.03 -6.48
CA GLU A 482 -2.24 20.09 -6.88
C GLU A 482 -3.67 19.77 -6.49
N ALA A 483 -4.11 18.51 -6.59
CA ALA A 483 -5.48 18.11 -6.24
C ALA A 483 -5.79 18.20 -4.73
N ILE A 484 -4.76 18.10 -3.88
CA ILE A 484 -4.91 18.17 -2.42
C ILE A 484 -4.73 19.60 -1.91
N LEU A 485 -3.78 20.35 -2.47
CA LEU A 485 -3.30 21.62 -1.93
C LEU A 485 -3.96 22.86 -2.56
N LYS A 486 -4.66 22.69 -3.68
CA LYS A 486 -5.47 23.73 -4.33
C LYS A 486 -6.94 23.34 -4.27
#